data_AF-A0A5K7Z352-F1
#
_entry.id   AF-A0A5K7Z352-F1
#
_cell.length_a   1.000
_cell.length_b   1.000
_cell.length_c   1.000
_cell.angle_alpha   90.00
_cell.angle_beta   90.00
_cell.angle_gamma   90.00
#
_symmetry.space_group_name_H-M   'P 1'
#
loop_
_entity.id
_entity.type
_entity.pdbx_description
1 polymer ?
#
loop_
_entity_poly.entity_id
_entity_poly.type
_entity_poly.pdbx_seq_one_letter_code
_entity_poly.pdbx_strand_id
1 'polypeptide(L)'
;MQKRPLTASYIFFYLLFSDDTWRILAGFLMAVFLGPLVTRGRDLSQGGEVMVWLMIMAIGWSVSAWPAKKITGALQKAVKKASK
;
A
#
# COMPACT_ATOMS: atom_id res chain seq x y z
N MET A 1 18.12 18.55 -16.59
CA MET A 1 17.45 17.97 -15.40
C MET A 1 18.48 17.83 -14.29
N GLN A 2 18.48 18.74 -13.32
CA GLN A 2 19.40 18.70 -12.19
C GLN A 2 19.01 17.50 -11.30
N LYS A 3 19.85 16.45 -11.28
CA LYS A 3 19.59 15.25 -10.47
C LYS A 3 19.64 15.67 -9.00
N ARG A 4 18.48 15.79 -8.36
CA ARG A 4 18.39 16.07 -6.92
C ARG A 4 19.15 14.96 -6.19
N PRO A 5 19.94 15.29 -5.16
CA PRO A 5 20.64 14.26 -4.39
C PRO A 5 19.60 13.29 -3.81
N LEU A 6 19.79 11.99 -4.09
CA LEU A 6 18.94 10.91 -3.57
C LEU A 6 19.26 10.71 -2.07
N THR A 7 18.77 11.63 -1.25
CA THR A 7 18.89 11.55 0.21
C THR A 7 17.82 10.60 0.76
N ALA A 8 18.09 9.89 1.85
CA ALA A 8 17.14 8.99 2.49
C ALA A 8 15.79 9.68 2.80
N SER A 9 15.83 10.92 3.28
CA SER A 9 14.62 11.72 3.50
C SER A 9 13.83 11.96 2.22
N TYR A 10 14.50 12.20 1.08
CA TYR A 10 13.84 12.39 -0.20
C TYR A 10 13.09 11.12 -0.63
N ILE A 11 13.71 9.96 -0.49
CA ILE A 11 13.09 8.66 -0.80
C ILE A 11 11.88 8.42 0.14
N PHE A 12 12.03 8.68 1.43
CA PHE A 12 10.95 8.54 2.40
C PHE A 12 9.75 9.43 2.07
N PHE A 13 9.96 10.72 1.83
CA PHE A 13 8.88 11.62 1.44
C PHE A 13 8.29 11.22 0.08
N TYR A 14 9.12 10.82 -0.87
CA TYR A 14 8.65 10.38 -2.18
C TYR A 14 7.70 9.17 -2.07
N LEU A 15 8.06 8.17 -1.26
CA LEU A 15 7.20 7.01 -0.99
C LEU A 15 5.92 7.41 -0.22
N LEU A 16 6.05 8.27 0.80
CA LEU A 16 4.90 8.74 1.59
C LEU A 16 3.90 9.56 0.76
N PHE A 17 4.36 10.31 -0.24
CA PHE A 17 3.51 11.07 -1.17
C PHE A 17 3.10 10.27 -2.41
N SER A 18 3.51 9.00 -2.54
CA SER A 18 3.15 8.14 -3.66
C SER A 18 1.87 7.36 -3.36
N ASP A 19 0.87 7.52 -4.22
CA ASP A 19 -0.40 6.78 -4.13
C ASP A 19 -0.18 5.27 -4.18
N ASP A 20 0.75 4.82 -5.04
CA ASP A 20 1.06 3.40 -5.21
C ASP A 20 1.64 2.77 -3.95
N THR A 21 2.41 3.54 -3.16
CA THR A 21 2.96 3.04 -1.88
C THR A 21 1.84 2.73 -0.90
N TRP A 22 0.83 3.60 -0.81
CA TRP A 22 -0.33 3.38 0.06
C TRP A 22 -1.20 2.22 -0.42
N ARG A 23 -1.36 2.03 -1.73
CA ARG A 23 -2.12 0.91 -2.29
C ARG A 23 -1.42 -0.42 -2.03
N ILE A 24 -0.10 -0.48 -2.19
CA ILE A 24 0.69 -1.68 -1.90
C ILE A 24 0.64 -2.00 -0.41
N LEU A 25 0.83 -0.98 0.45
CA LEU A 25 0.72 -1.15 1.90
C LEU A 25 -0.65 -1.69 2.31
N ALA A 26 -1.73 -1.11 1.76
CA ALA A 26 -3.10 -1.54 2.05
C ALA A 26 -3.37 -2.97 1.56
N GLY A 27 -2.95 -3.31 0.33
CA GLY A 27 -3.04 -4.68 -0.19
C GLY A 27 -2.27 -5.68 0.66
N PHE A 28 -1.07 -5.32 1.10
CA PHE A 28 -0.25 -6.15 1.98
C PHE A 28 -0.91 -6.36 3.35
N LEU A 29 -1.39 -5.28 4.00
CA LEU A 29 -2.08 -5.38 5.27
C LEU A 29 -3.33 -6.26 5.15
N MET A 30 -4.13 -6.08 4.10
CA MET A 30 -5.31 -6.92 3.85
C MET A 30 -4.92 -8.40 3.68
N ALA A 31 -3.85 -8.70 2.94
CA ALA A 31 -3.36 -10.06 2.78
C ALA A 31 -2.87 -10.67 4.10
N VAL A 32 -2.16 -9.92 4.94
CA VAL A 32 -1.65 -10.41 6.22
C VAL A 32 -2.78 -10.63 7.24
N PHE A 33 -3.81 -9.78 7.25
CA PHE A 33 -4.95 -9.93 8.18
C PHE A 33 -5.97 -10.97 7.68
N LEU A 34 -6.38 -10.90 6.41
CA LEU A 34 -7.41 -11.78 5.84
C LEU A 34 -6.84 -13.10 5.33
N GLY A 35 -5.58 -13.15 4.93
CA GLY A 35 -4.94 -14.38 4.44
C GLY A 35 -5.09 -15.53 5.43
N PRO A 36 -4.58 -15.41 6.67
CA PRO A 36 -4.74 -16.44 7.69
C PRO A 36 -6.20 -16.74 8.06
N LEU A 37 -7.10 -15.75 7.98
CA LEU A 37 -8.53 -15.95 8.26
C LEU A 37 -9.23 -16.77 7.17
N VAL A 38 -8.80 -16.64 5.92
CA VAL A 38 -9.41 -17.31 4.76
C VAL A 38 -8.77 -18.68 4.52
N THR A 39 -7.50 -18.86 4.87
CA THR A 39 -6.74 -20.09 4.59
C THR A 39 -6.75 -21.07 5.77
N ARG A 40 -6.86 -20.60 7.03
CA ARG A 40 -6.94 -21.51 8.19
C ARG A 40 -8.19 -22.38 8.13
N GLY A 41 -7.98 -23.68 8.29
CA GLY A 41 -9.06 -24.68 8.35
C GLY A 41 -9.58 -25.11 6.98
N ARG A 42 -9.02 -24.57 5.89
CA ARG A 42 -9.20 -25.15 4.55
C ARG A 42 -8.00 -26.02 4.27
N ASP A 43 -8.24 -27.28 3.91
CA ASP A 43 -7.22 -28.28 3.58
C ASP A 43 -6.55 -27.93 2.22
N LEU A 44 -5.98 -26.73 2.15
CA LEU A 44 -5.36 -26.16 0.97
C LEU A 44 -3.92 -26.64 0.90
N SER A 45 -3.49 -27.04 -0.29
CA SER A 45 -2.07 -27.23 -0.55
C SER A 45 -1.33 -25.90 -0.34
N GLN A 46 -0.05 -25.99 0.01
CA GLN A 46 0.79 -24.82 0.29
C GLN A 46 0.80 -23.81 -0.88
N GLY A 47 0.70 -24.29 -2.12
CA GLY A 47 0.56 -23.43 -3.31
C GLY A 47 -0.81 -22.75 -3.42
N GLY A 48 -1.88 -23.43 -3.02
CA GLY A 48 -3.23 -22.85 -2.97
C GLY A 48 -3.36 -21.74 -1.93
N GLU A 49 -2.71 -21.90 -0.77
CA GLU A 49 -2.65 -20.86 0.26
C GLU A 49 -1.91 -19.61 -0.24
N VAL A 50 -0.76 -19.76 -0.89
CA VAL A 50 0.00 -18.65 -1.48
C VAL A 50 -0.82 -17.94 -2.56
N MET A 51 -1.54 -18.69 -3.40
CA MET A 51 -2.40 -18.09 -4.43
C MET A 51 -3.52 -17.24 -3.81
N VAL A 52 -4.19 -17.74 -2.77
CA VAL A 52 -5.24 -16.99 -2.05
C VAL A 52 -4.66 -15.72 -1.44
N TRP A 53 -3.45 -15.76 -0.87
CA TRP A 53 -2.75 -14.58 -0.38
C TRP A 53 -2.50 -13.55 -1.47
N LEU A 54 -2.00 -13.97 -2.65
CA LEU A 54 -1.79 -13.08 -3.79
C LEU A 54 -3.10 -12.47 -4.31
N MET A 55 -4.19 -13.25 -4.34
CA MET A 55 -5.51 -12.76 -4.72
C MET A 55 -6.02 -11.69 -3.74
N ILE A 56 -5.92 -11.94 -2.43
CA ILE A 56 -6.32 -10.98 -1.40
C ILE A 56 -5.46 -9.72 -1.50
N MET A 57 -4.15 -9.85 -1.73
CA MET A 57 -3.26 -8.72 -1.93
C MET A 57 -3.67 -7.86 -3.13
N ALA A 58 -3.97 -8.50 -4.27
CA ALA A 58 -4.40 -7.81 -5.50
C ALA A 58 -5.78 -7.13 -5.32
N ILE A 59 -6.72 -7.79 -4.65
CA ILE A 59 -8.04 -7.22 -4.33
C ILE A 59 -7.87 -6.03 -3.37
N GLY A 60 -7.10 -6.18 -2.29
CA GLY A 60 -6.81 -5.11 -1.34
C GLY A 60 -6.13 -3.92 -2.02
N TRP A 61 -5.20 -4.15 -2.94
CA TRP A 61 -4.55 -3.11 -3.75
C TRP A 61 -5.53 -2.39 -4.70
N SER A 62 -6.50 -3.12 -5.24
CA SER A 62 -7.51 -2.58 -6.16
C SER A 62 -8.56 -1.74 -5.42
N VAL A 63 -9.07 -2.25 -4.29
CA VAL A 63 -10.08 -1.56 -3.46
C VAL A 63 -9.49 -0.33 -2.77
N SER A 64 -8.20 -0.37 -2.43
CA SER A 64 -7.51 0.76 -1.76
C SER A 64 -7.20 1.96 -2.67
N ALA A 65 -7.51 1.90 -3.97
CA ALA A 65 -7.25 3.01 -4.90
C ALA A 65 -7.92 4.34 -4.49
N TRP A 66 -9.14 4.27 -3.93
CA TRP A 66 -9.86 5.46 -3.46
C TRP A 66 -9.37 6.00 -2.10
N PRO A 67 -9.19 5.17 -1.06
CA PRO A 67 -8.65 5.66 0.22
C PRO A 67 -7.18 6.11 0.10
N ALA A 68 -6.36 5.46 -0.75
CA ALA A 68 -5.00 5.90 -1.03
C ALA A 68 -4.99 7.33 -1.57
N LYS A 69 -5.80 7.63 -2.60
CA LYS A 69 -5.92 8.99 -3.16
C LYS A 69 -6.31 10.03 -2.12
N LYS A 70 -7.19 9.68 -1.18
CA LYS A 70 -7.58 10.57 -0.09
C LYS A 70 -6.44 10.85 0.89
N ILE A 71 -5.69 9.83 1.29
CA ILE A 71 -4.54 9.98 2.19
C ILE A 71 -3.48 10.88 1.53
N THR A 72 -3.12 10.59 0.29
CA THR A 72 -2.14 11.37 -0.48
C THR A 72 -2.59 12.82 -0.66
N GLY A 73 -3.87 13.05 -0.98
CA GLY A 73 -4.44 14.38 -1.12
C GLY A 73 -4.52 15.16 0.21
N ALA A 74 -4.80 14.48 1.33
CA ALA A 74 -4.80 15.10 2.65
C ALA A 74 -3.38 15.51 3.08
N LEU A 75 -2.39 14.64 2.86
CA LEU A 75 -0.98 14.92 3.10
C LEU A 75 -0.49 16.12 2.27
N GLN A 76 -0.83 16.17 0.98
CA GLN A 76 -0.47 17.32 0.12
C GLN A 76 -1.12 18.62 0.61
N LYS A 77 -2.39 18.58 1.04
CA LYS A 77 -3.06 19.74 1.64
C LYS A 77 -2.39 20.18 2.95
N ALA A 78 -1.99 19.25 3.80
CA ALA A 78 -1.32 19.54 5.06
C ALA A 78 0.04 20.23 4.83
N VAL A 79 0.85 19.74 3.89
CA VAL A 79 2.12 20.39 3.52
C VAL A 79 1.90 21.78 2.94
N LYS A 80 0.93 21.92 2.02
CA LYS A 80 0.62 23.24 1.44
C LYS A 80 0.16 24.24 2.50
N LYS A 81 -0.53 23.78 3.55
CA LYS A 81 -0.94 24.61 4.69
C LYS A 81 0.23 24.97 5.60
N ALA A 82 1.17 24.04 5.84
CA ALA A 82 2.36 24.30 6.65
C ALA A 82 3.41 25.19 5.96
N SER A 83 3.36 25.27 4.63
CA SER A 83 4.22 26.16 3.83
C SER A 83 3.69 27.60 3.71
N LYS A 84 2.49 27.89 4.24
CA LYS A 84 1.85 29.21 4.26
C LYS A 84 2.03 29.84 5.62
#